data_AF-A0A7N0T7C8-F1
#
_entry.id   AF-A0A7N0T7C8-F1
#
_cell.length_a   1.000
_cell.length_b   1.000
_cell.length_c   1.000
_cell.angle_alpha   90.00
_cell.angle_beta   90.00
_cell.angle_gamma   90.00
#
_symmetry.space_group_name_H-M   'P 1'
#
loop_
_entity.id
_entity.type
_entity.pdbx_description
1 polymer ?
#
loop_
_entity_poly.entity_id
_entity_poly.type
_entity_poly.pdbx_seq_one_letter_code
_entity_poly.pdbx_strand_id
1 'polypeptide(L)' 'MTAFVQNLLQQMQSRFQTMSETIVTKIDEMGSRINDLEQSINELKTEMGADGSLSPIASSQEKHEDSA' A
#
# COMPACT_ATOMS: atom_id res chain seq x y z
N MET A 1 21.33 30.20 34.75
CA MET A 1 21.79 29.09 33.88
C MET A 1 20.69 28.08 33.58
N THR A 2 19.84 27.71 34.54
CA THR A 2 18.72 26.76 34.36
C THR A 2 17.67 27.19 33.33
N ALA A 3 17.33 28.48 33.27
CA ALA A 3 16.37 29.01 32.29
C ALA A 3 16.81 28.78 30.82
N PHE A 4 18.11 28.81 30.54
CA PHE A 4 18.64 28.57 29.20
C PHE A 4 18.46 27.11 28.77
N VAL A 5 18.79 26.17 29.66
CA VAL A 5 18.60 24.73 29.43
C VAL A 5 17.11 24.40 29.28
N GLN A 6 16.25 25.01 30.10
CA GLN A 6 14.81 24.83 30.01
C GLN A 6 14.24 25.31 28.66
N ASN A 7 14.72 26.45 28.16
CA ASN A 7 14.32 26.96 26.85
C ASN A 7 14.80 26.05 25.70
N LEU A 8 16.02 25.51 25.80
CA LEU A 8 16.55 24.58 24.82
C LEU A 8 15.76 23.26 24.77
N LEU A 9 15.40 22.72 25.94
CA LEU A 9 14.59 21.51 26.04
C LEU A 9 13.18 21.73 25.48
N GLN A 10 12.57 22.89 25.73
CA GLN A 10 11.28 23.25 25.13
C GLN A 10 11.36 23.35 23.60
N GLN A 11 12.42 23.95 23.05
CA GLN A 11 12.60 23.99 21.59
C GLN A 11 12.78 22.60 20.99
N MET A 12 13.55 21.72 21.64
CA MET A 12 13.73 20.34 21.19
C MET A 12 12.42 19.56 21.22
N GLN A 13 11.63 19.70 22.29
CA GLN A 13 10.34 19.06 22.40
C GLN A 13 9.36 19.56 21.33
N SER A 14 9.30 20.87 21.11
CA SER A 14 8.46 21.45 20.06
C SER A 14 8.85 20.94 18.67
N ARG A 15 10.15 20.89 18.35
CA ARG A 15 10.62 20.34 17.06
C ARG A 15 10.29 18.88 16.89
N PHE A 16 10.49 18.07 17.94
CA PHE A 16 10.17 16.64 17.90
C PHE A 16 8.67 16.42 17.70
N GLN A 17 7.84 17.20 18.39
CA GLN A 17 6.38 17.14 18.26
C GLN A 17 5.93 17.47 16.82
N THR A 18 6.42 18.58 16.24
CA THR A 18 6.11 18.95 14.85
C THR A 18 6.58 17.89 13.86
N MET A 19 7.76 17.30 14.07
CA MET A 19 8.27 16.23 13.22
C MET A 19 7.39 14.97 13.32
N SER A 20 6.96 14.61 14.52
CA SER A 20 6.06 13.48 14.76
C SER A 20 4.71 13.70 14.08
N GLU A 21 4.12 14.88 14.23
CA GLU A 21 2.84 15.24 13.58
C GLU A 21 2.93 15.17 12.05
N THR A 22 4.06 15.60 11.49
CA THR A 22 4.32 15.50 10.05
C THR A 22 4.36 14.05 9.59
N ILE A 23 5.03 13.17 10.35
CA ILE A 23 5.12 11.74 10.03
C ILE A 23 3.73 11.09 10.09
N VAL A 24 2.95 11.36 11.13
CA VAL A 24 1.57 10.84 11.26
C VAL A 24 0.72 11.27 10.08
N THR A 25 0.76 12.56 9.73
CA THR A 25 0.03 13.11 8.58
C THR A 25 0.42 12.40 7.28
N LYS A 26 1.71 12.13 7.06
CA LYS A 26 2.18 11.42 5.87
C LYS A 26 1.73 9.95 5.84
N ILE A 27 1.66 9.30 7.00
CA ILE A 27 1.14 7.93 7.10
C ILE A 27 -0.35 7.90 6.78
N ASP A 28 -1.13 8.85 7.30
CA ASP A 28 -2.56 8.94 7.01
C ASP A 28 -2.82 9.18 5.51
N GLU A 29 -2.05 10.08 4.89
CA GLU A 29 -2.08 10.31 3.43
C GLU A 29 -1.76 9.03 2.64
N MET A 30 -0.74 8.27 3.06
CA MET A 30 -0.39 6.99 2.42
C MET A 30 -1.50 5.95 2.61
N GLY A 31 -2.11 5.88 3.80
CA GLY A 31 -3.24 5.00 4.07
C GLY A 31 -4.43 5.28 3.14
N SER A 32 -4.78 6.56 2.95
CA SER A 32 -5.84 6.95 2.00
C SER A 32 -5.52 6.50 0.58
N ARG A 33 -4.28 6.71 0.12
CA ARG A 33 -3.87 6.30 -1.24
C ARG A 33 -3.90 4.79 -1.44
N ILE A 34 -3.57 4.01 -0.40
CA ILE A 34 -3.67 2.55 -0.44
C ILE A 34 -5.14 2.14 -0.60
N ASN A 35 -6.05 2.73 0.17
CA ASN A 35 -7.48 2.44 0.03
C ASN A 35 -7.99 2.75 -1.39
N ASP A 36 -7.60 3.88 -1.96
CA ASP A 36 -7.98 4.27 -3.33
C ASP A 36 -7.43 3.28 -4.39
N LEU A 37 -6.20 2.80 -4.19
CA LEU A 37 -5.58 1.77 -5.05
C LEU A 37 -6.29 0.42 -4.92
N GLU A 38 -6.63 -0.01 -3.70
CA GLU A 38 -7.39 -1.23 -3.47
C GLU A 38 -8.76 -1.17 -4.15
N GLN A 39 -9.45 -0.02 -4.08
CA GLN A 39 -10.70 0.19 -4.80
C GLN A 39 -10.51 0.09 -6.31
N SER A 40 -9.53 0.79 -6.87
CA SER A 40 -9.23 0.79 -8.30
C SER A 40 -8.90 -0.61 -8.83
N ILE A 41 -8.17 -1.42 -8.04
CA ILE A 41 -7.86 -2.82 -8.38
C ILE A 41 -9.11 -3.70 -8.34
N ASN A 42 -9.99 -3.52 -7.34
CA ASN A 42 -11.24 -4.27 -7.24
C ASN A 42 -12.18 -3.96 -8.42
N GLU A 43 -12.26 -2.69 -8.82
CA GLU A 43 -13.00 -2.26 -10.01
C GLU A 43 -12.41 -2.89 -11.28
N LEU A 44 -11.09 -2.79 -11.50
CA LEU A 44 -10.40 -3.39 -12.64
C LEU A 44 -10.57 -4.92 -12.70
N LYS A 45 -10.48 -5.61 -11.56
CA LYS A 45 -10.72 -7.05 -11.46
C LYS A 45 -12.16 -7.40 -11.84
N THR A 46 -13.12 -6.57 -11.45
CA THR A 46 -14.54 -6.75 -11.79
C THR A 46 -14.77 -6.54 -13.29
N GLU A 47 -14.16 -5.50 -13.87
CA GLU A 47 -14.21 -5.21 -15.31
C GLU A 47 -13.55 -6.32 -16.15
N MET A 48 -12.34 -6.75 -15.77
CA MET A 48 -11.63 -7.86 -16.43
C MET A 48 -12.32 -9.22 -16.22
N GLY A 49 -13.07 -9.38 -15.12
CA GLY A 49 -13.88 -10.58 -14.83
C GLY A 49 -15.20 -10.64 -15.60
N ALA A 50 -15.60 -9.55 -16.27
CA ALA A 50 -16.81 -9.48 -17.09
C ALA A 50 -16.58 -9.82 -18.58
N ASP A 51 -15.35 -9.68 -19.10
CA ASP A 51 -15.04 -9.87 -20.54
C ASP A 51 -14.01 -10.97 -20.86
N GLY A 52 -13.62 -11.81 -19.90
CA GLY A 52 -12.54 -12.78 -20.08
C GLY A 52 -12.92 -14.21 -19.75
N SER A 53 -13.21 -15.00 -20.78
CA SER A 53 -13.06 -16.47 -20.82
C SER A 53 -11.60 -16.93 -20.64
N LEU A 54 -10.84 -16.29 -19.76
CA LEU A 54 -9.47 -16.68 -19.47
C LEU A 54 -9.47 -17.86 -18.50
N SER A 55 -9.79 -19.03 -19.05
CA SER A 55 -9.15 -20.28 -18.65
C SER A 55 -7.92 -20.50 -19.54
N PRO A 56 -6.70 -20.11 -19.14
CA PRO A 56 -5.49 -20.51 -19.85
C PRO A 56 -4.74 -21.64 -19.13
N ILE A 57 -5.38 -22.45 -18.28
CA ILE A 57 -4.70 -23.56 -17.57
C ILE A 57 -5.18 -24.96 -17.98
N ALA A 58 -6.25 -25.11 -18.78
CA ALA A 58 -6.79 -26.44 -19.12
C ALA A 58 -6.44 -26.95 -20.54
N SER A 59 -5.39 -26.44 -21.20
CA SER A 59 -5.01 -26.88 -22.56
C SER A 59 -3.60 -27.50 -22.67
N SER A 60 -3.02 -27.93 -21.54
CA SER A 60 -1.78 -28.72 -21.52
C SER A 60 -2.03 -30.13 -20.97
N GLN A 61 -3.02 -30.86 -21.53
CA GLN A 61 -2.96 -32.32 -21.48
C GLN A 61 -2.07 -32.77 -22.63
N GLU A 62 -0.82 -33.06 -22.29
CA GLU A 62 0.15 -33.76 -23.14
C GLU A 62 -0.50 -35.01 -23.75
N LYS A 63 -0.70 -34.95 -25.07
CA LYS A 63 -0.97 -36.13 -25.89
C LYS A 63 0.40 -36.73 -26.24
N HIS A 64 0.96 -37.55 -25.34
CA HIS A 64 2.04 -38.48 -25.67
C HIS A 64 1.65 -39.84 -25.09
N GLU A 65 1.18 -40.73 -25.98
CA GLU A 65 1.86 -41.98 -26.33
C GLU A 65 1.48 -43.13 -25.40
N ASP A 66 0.50 -43.93 -25.83
CA ASP A 66 0.70 -45.38 -25.85
C ASP A 66 -0.12 -45.94 -27.02
N SER A 67 0.56 -46.41 -28.05
CA SER A 67 -0.01 -47.25 -29.10
C SER A 67 1.04 -48.30 -29.45
N ALA A 68 0.86 -49.44 -28.79
CA ALA A 68 0.95 -50.82 -29.28
C ALA A 68 2.07 -51.18 -30.27
#